data_AF-A0A8S1J6Q0-F1
#
_entry.id   AF-A0A8S1J6Q0-F1
#
_cell.length_a   1.000
_cell.length_b   1.000
_cell.length_c   1.000
_cell.angle_alpha   90.00
_cell.angle_beta   90.00
_cell.angle_gamma   90.00
#
_symmetry.space_group_name_H-M   'P 1'
#
loop_
_entity.id
_entity.type
_entity.pdbx_description
1 polymer ?
#
loop_
_entity_poly.entity_id
_entity_poly.type
_entity_poly.pdbx_seq_one_letter_code
_entity_poly.pdbx_strand_id
1 'polypeptide(L)'
;MPCMFSRLTAALQGVAGADAASLTFMVGGSGTDVQAARPVLSALGSKIVHCGGPGCGQVVKLVNNLILAVSMIGVAEGMNLGARLGVDPITLAAVINSSSARCWSSETYNPVPGITEGAPAGRGYTGGFGS
;
A
#
# COMPACT_ATOMS: atom_id res chain seq x y z
N MET A 1 -8.97 20.60 -34.65
CA MET A 1 -8.21 19.83 -33.65
C MET A 1 -9.05 19.73 -32.38
N PRO A 2 -9.84 18.66 -32.13
CA PRO A 2 -10.46 18.47 -30.84
C PRO A 2 -9.52 17.63 -29.96
N CYS A 3 -9.03 18.24 -28.88
CA CYS A 3 -8.36 17.53 -27.78
C CYS A 3 -9.39 16.62 -27.10
N MET A 4 -9.42 15.34 -27.48
CA MET A 4 -10.18 14.29 -26.83
C MET A 4 -9.36 13.78 -25.64
N PHE A 5 -9.55 14.37 -24.45
CA PHE A 5 -9.11 13.74 -23.21
C PHE A 5 -9.92 12.45 -22.99
N SER A 6 -9.44 11.37 -23.57
CA SER A 6 -9.75 10.02 -23.14
C SER A 6 -9.30 9.87 -21.68
N ARG A 7 -10.25 9.48 -20.81
CA ARG A 7 -10.17 9.61 -19.36
C ARG A 7 -9.15 8.63 -18.74
N LEU A 8 -7.87 8.94 -18.84
CA LEU A 8 -6.80 8.23 -18.15
C LEU A 8 -6.82 8.58 -16.65
N THR A 9 -6.89 7.58 -15.79
CA THR A 9 -6.82 7.75 -14.33
C THR A 9 -5.63 6.97 -13.79
N ALA A 10 -4.74 7.61 -13.03
CA ALA A 10 -3.61 6.96 -12.36
C ALA A 10 -3.73 7.12 -10.84
N ALA A 11 -3.66 6.00 -10.11
CA ALA A 11 -3.60 5.99 -8.66
C ALA A 11 -2.23 5.51 -8.19
N LEU A 12 -1.73 6.08 -7.09
CA LEU A 12 -0.36 5.92 -6.59
C LEU A 12 -0.32 5.53 -5.10
N GLN A 13 0.82 5.07 -4.61
CA GLN A 13 0.95 4.46 -3.29
C GLN A 13 2.19 4.97 -2.53
N GLY A 14 1.94 5.62 -1.38
CA GLY A 14 2.95 5.95 -0.37
C GLY A 14 3.79 7.19 -0.69
N VAL A 15 4.11 7.97 0.36
CA VAL A 15 4.96 9.16 0.26
C VAL A 15 6.43 8.77 0.02
N ALA A 16 6.92 7.74 0.71
CA ALA A 16 8.29 7.24 0.52
C ALA A 16 8.58 6.80 -0.93
N GLY A 17 7.58 6.25 -1.62
CA GLY A 17 7.70 5.88 -3.03
C GLY A 17 7.76 7.09 -3.97
N ALA A 18 7.14 8.21 -3.58
CA ALA A 18 7.17 9.45 -4.36
C ALA A 18 8.56 10.10 -4.29
N ASP A 19 9.13 10.21 -3.09
CA ASP A 19 10.46 10.80 -2.88
C ASP A 19 11.56 10.01 -3.60
N ALA A 20 11.41 8.67 -3.67
CA ALA A 20 12.34 7.77 -4.33
C ALA A 20 12.06 7.57 -5.84
N ALA A 21 11.11 8.30 -6.44
CA ALA A 21 10.66 8.11 -7.83
C ALA A 21 10.34 6.63 -8.18
N SER A 22 9.82 5.89 -7.21
CA SER A 22 9.60 4.44 -7.28
C SER A 22 8.12 4.06 -7.17
N LEU A 23 7.22 5.04 -7.35
CA LEU A 23 5.77 4.84 -7.30
C LEU A 23 5.28 3.68 -8.17
N THR A 24 4.24 3.01 -7.68
CA THR A 24 3.43 2.11 -8.48
C THR A 24 2.19 2.85 -8.97
N PHE A 25 2.02 2.94 -10.29
CA PHE A 25 0.85 3.53 -10.94
C PHE A 25 -0.16 2.45 -11.34
N MET A 26 -1.38 2.56 -10.83
CA MET A 26 -2.55 1.77 -11.24
C MET A 26 -3.36 2.62 -12.23
N VAL A 27 -3.33 2.25 -13.51
CA VAL A 27 -3.80 3.12 -14.60
C VAL A 27 -5.03 2.54 -15.30
N GLY A 28 -6.14 3.28 -15.33
CA GLY A 28 -7.33 2.95 -16.10
C GLY A 28 -7.46 3.86 -17.33
N GLY A 29 -7.77 3.29 -18.50
CA GLY A 29 -7.89 4.02 -19.76
C GLY A 29 -7.82 3.07 -20.97
N SER A 30 -7.91 3.60 -22.19
CA SER A 30 -7.66 2.77 -23.38
C SER A 30 -6.17 2.38 -23.45
N GLY A 31 -5.86 1.27 -24.13
CA GLY A 31 -4.46 0.85 -24.29
C GLY A 31 -3.60 1.92 -24.98
N THR A 32 -4.16 2.66 -25.94
CA THR A 32 -3.47 3.76 -26.63
C THR A 32 -3.12 4.91 -25.68
N ASP A 33 -4.05 5.30 -24.80
CA ASP A 33 -3.80 6.39 -23.84
C ASP A 33 -2.76 6.01 -22.80
N VAL A 34 -2.83 4.75 -22.33
CA VAL A 34 -1.88 4.23 -21.34
C VAL A 34 -0.47 4.19 -21.93
N GLN A 35 -0.30 3.81 -23.19
CA GLN A 35 1.00 3.84 -23.85
C GLN A 35 1.49 5.27 -24.08
N ALA A 36 0.61 6.19 -24.46
CA ALA A 36 0.95 7.61 -24.62
C ALA A 36 1.44 8.24 -23.29
N ALA A 37 0.85 7.86 -22.17
CA ALA A 37 1.22 8.38 -20.84
C ALA A 37 2.43 7.68 -20.21
N ARG A 38 2.81 6.48 -20.68
CA ARG A 38 3.89 5.66 -20.11
C ARG A 38 5.22 6.43 -19.95
N PRO A 39 5.71 7.22 -20.91
CA PRO A 39 6.97 7.94 -20.75
C PRO A 39 6.99 8.90 -19.56
N VAL A 40 5.87 9.59 -19.31
CA VAL A 40 5.74 10.54 -18.18
C VAL A 40 5.64 9.78 -16.87
N LEU A 41 4.82 8.72 -16.81
CA LEU A 41 4.64 7.94 -15.59
C LEU A 41 5.93 7.19 -15.19
N SER A 42 6.72 6.73 -16.16
CA SER A 42 7.99 6.03 -15.89
C SER A 42 9.06 6.95 -15.28
N ALA A 43 8.94 8.27 -15.42
CA ALA A 43 9.86 9.22 -14.78
C ALA A 43 9.63 9.33 -13.27
N LEU A 44 8.45 8.91 -12.78
CA LEU A 44 8.02 9.06 -11.39
C LEU A 44 7.85 7.71 -10.67
N GLY A 45 7.85 6.60 -11.42
CA GLY A 45 7.45 5.32 -10.89
C GLY A 45 8.19 4.14 -11.50
N SER A 46 8.42 3.13 -10.66
CA SER A 46 9.09 1.89 -11.03
C SER A 46 8.14 0.88 -11.69
N LYS A 47 6.81 1.06 -11.51
CA LYS A 47 5.81 0.10 -11.97
C LYS A 47 4.57 0.80 -12.49
N ILE A 48 4.13 0.44 -13.69
CA ILE A 48 2.92 0.94 -14.34
C ILE A 48 2.05 -0.24 -14.74
N VAL A 49 0.86 -0.35 -14.14
CA VAL A 49 -0.09 -1.44 -14.35
C VAL A 49 -1.32 -0.91 -15.08
N HIS A 50 -1.64 -1.47 -16.24
CA HIS A 50 -2.90 -1.18 -16.93
C HIS A 50 -4.02 -2.00 -16.28
N CYS A 51 -4.97 -1.32 -15.65
CA CYS A 51 -6.03 -1.91 -14.84
C CYS A 51 -7.35 -2.11 -15.60
N GLY A 52 -7.39 -1.83 -16.90
CA GLY A 52 -8.61 -1.88 -17.72
C GLY A 52 -9.05 -0.48 -18.17
N GLY A 53 -10.35 -0.32 -18.39
CA GLY A 53 -10.94 0.93 -18.89
C GLY A 53 -10.84 2.13 -17.93
N PRO A 54 -11.39 3.29 -18.34
CA PRO A 54 -11.44 4.48 -17.50
C PRO A 54 -11.99 4.21 -16.09
N GLY A 55 -11.30 4.70 -15.06
CA GLY A 55 -11.69 4.51 -13.65
C GLY A 55 -11.24 3.20 -13.01
N CYS A 56 -10.85 2.17 -13.78
CA CYS A 56 -10.43 0.89 -13.20
C CYS A 56 -9.19 1.01 -12.30
N GLY A 57 -8.27 1.94 -12.59
CA GLY A 57 -7.11 2.22 -11.72
C GLY A 57 -7.52 2.69 -10.31
N GLN A 58 -8.58 3.50 -10.22
CA GLN A 58 -9.13 3.95 -8.94
C GLN A 58 -9.82 2.82 -8.18
N VAL A 59 -10.59 1.97 -8.88
CA VAL A 59 -11.24 0.80 -8.29
C VAL A 59 -10.21 -0.16 -7.71
N VAL A 60 -9.15 -0.48 -8.46
CA VAL A 60 -8.05 -1.33 -7.96
C VAL A 60 -7.41 -0.74 -6.71
N LYS A 61 -7.18 0.58 -6.70
CA LYS A 61 -6.61 1.26 -5.53
C LYS A 61 -7.53 1.19 -4.32
N LEU A 62 -8.83 1.41 -4.52
CA LEU A 62 -9.82 1.35 -3.46
C LEU A 62 -9.88 -0.05 -2.83
N VAL A 63 -9.95 -1.09 -3.67
CA VAL A 63 -9.97 -2.49 -3.22
C VAL A 63 -8.69 -2.83 -2.45
N ASN A 64 -7.51 -2.44 -2.96
CA ASN A 64 -6.25 -2.66 -2.27
C ASN A 64 -6.23 -1.99 -0.88
N ASN A 65 -6.66 -0.73 -0.80
CA ASN A 65 -6.67 0.00 0.47
C ASN A 65 -7.71 -0.54 1.46
N LEU A 66 -8.85 -1.05 0.99
CA LEU A 66 -9.83 -1.73 1.83
C LEU A 66 -9.23 -3.01 2.46
N ILE A 67 -8.59 -3.85 1.65
CA ILE A 67 -7.92 -5.07 2.13
C ILE A 67 -6.85 -4.70 3.16
N LEU A 68 -6.02 -3.69 2.85
CA LEU A 68 -5.00 -3.19 3.77
C LEU A 68 -5.59 -2.75 5.12
N ALA A 69 -6.71 -2.03 5.11
CA ALA A 69 -7.35 -1.55 6.33
C ALA A 69 -7.84 -2.72 7.20
N VAL A 70 -8.55 -3.69 6.60
CA VAL A 70 -9.03 -4.88 7.32
C VAL A 70 -7.86 -5.69 7.89
N SER A 71 -6.81 -5.91 7.09
CA SER A 71 -5.61 -6.60 7.56
C SER A 71 -4.91 -5.85 8.70
N MET A 72 -4.80 -4.52 8.62
CA MET A 72 -4.18 -3.71 9.68
C MET A 72 -4.95 -3.83 11.01
N ILE A 73 -6.27 -3.78 10.97
CA ILE A 73 -7.13 -3.97 12.15
C ILE A 73 -6.89 -5.37 12.73
N GLY A 74 -6.93 -6.41 11.90
CA GLY A 74 -6.71 -7.79 12.35
C GLY A 74 -5.33 -8.01 12.98
N VAL A 75 -4.27 -7.43 12.40
CA VAL A 75 -2.92 -7.49 12.99
C VAL A 75 -2.88 -6.73 14.32
N ALA A 76 -3.43 -5.53 14.40
CA ALA A 76 -3.42 -4.74 15.63
C ALA A 76 -4.17 -5.43 16.77
N GLU A 77 -5.37 -5.96 16.50
CA GLU A 77 -6.17 -6.69 17.49
C GLU A 77 -5.50 -8.01 17.90
N GLY A 78 -4.99 -8.78 16.94
CA GLY A 78 -4.31 -10.04 17.21
C GLY A 78 -3.04 -9.87 18.04
N MET A 79 -2.22 -8.85 17.71
CA MET A 79 -1.02 -8.52 18.47
C MET A 79 -1.37 -8.07 19.90
N ASN A 80 -2.38 -7.20 20.06
CA ASN A 80 -2.83 -6.74 21.37
C ASN A 80 -3.39 -7.89 22.23
N LEU A 81 -4.17 -8.79 21.63
CA LEU A 81 -4.69 -9.97 22.30
C LEU A 81 -3.54 -10.88 22.77
N GLY A 82 -2.61 -11.23 21.88
CA GLY A 82 -1.48 -12.09 22.22
C GLY A 82 -0.60 -11.50 23.33
N ALA A 83 -0.31 -10.19 23.27
CA ALA A 83 0.41 -9.47 24.32
C ALA A 83 -0.32 -9.51 25.67
N ARG A 84 -1.65 -9.31 25.68
CA ARG A 84 -2.47 -9.40 26.89
C ARG A 84 -2.53 -10.80 27.48
N LEU A 85 -2.40 -11.83 26.64
CA LEU A 85 -2.30 -13.23 27.06
C LEU A 85 -0.87 -13.62 27.47
N GLY A 86 0.06 -12.66 27.51
CA GLY A 86 1.42 -12.86 28.02
C GLY A 86 2.43 -13.35 27.00
N VAL A 87 2.11 -13.34 25.70
CA VAL A 87 3.06 -13.67 24.64
C VAL A 87 3.93 -12.46 24.34
N ASP A 88 5.25 -12.67 24.29
CA ASP A 88 6.19 -11.65 23.84
C ASP A 88 5.84 -11.17 22.41
N PRO A 89 5.63 -9.85 22.19
CA PRO A 89 5.24 -9.32 20.89
C PRO A 89 6.23 -9.62 19.76
N ILE A 90 7.54 -9.69 20.05
CA ILE A 90 8.55 -9.99 19.03
C ILE A 90 8.39 -11.44 18.55
N THR A 91 8.28 -12.37 19.49
CA THR A 91 8.03 -13.79 19.21
C THR A 91 6.70 -13.99 18.47
N LEU A 92 5.64 -13.30 18.92
CA LEU A 92 4.32 -13.36 18.27
C LEU A 92 4.38 -12.87 16.82
N ALA A 93 5.02 -11.72 16.57
CA ALA A 93 5.19 -11.18 15.22
C ALA A 93 5.99 -12.14 14.32
N ALA A 94 7.05 -12.76 14.85
CA ALA A 94 7.84 -13.74 14.11
C ALA A 94 6.98 -14.95 13.67
N VAL A 95 6.15 -15.49 14.59
CA VAL A 95 5.24 -16.60 14.27
C VAL A 95 4.17 -16.20 13.26
N ILE A 96 3.56 -15.02 13.41
CA ILE A 96 2.58 -14.50 12.44
C ILE A 96 3.20 -14.41 11.04
N ASN A 97 4.43 -13.87 10.96
CA ASN A 97 5.14 -13.67 9.70
C ASN A 97 5.71 -14.98 9.11
N SER A 98 5.73 -16.08 9.85
CA SER A 98 6.05 -17.42 9.31
C SER A 98 4.81 -18.30 9.05
N SER A 99 3.60 -17.75 9.23
CA SER A 99 2.34 -18.50 9.20
C SER A 99 1.32 -17.92 8.21
N SER A 100 0.12 -18.50 8.18
CA SER A 100 -0.96 -18.10 7.27
C SER A 100 -1.51 -16.68 7.50
N ALA A 101 -1.28 -16.09 8.68
CA ALA A 101 -1.72 -14.74 9.01
C ALA A 101 -0.81 -13.64 8.43
N ARG A 102 0.33 -14.00 7.83
CA ARG A 102 1.30 -13.05 7.27
C ARG A 102 0.65 -12.13 6.23
N CYS A 103 0.86 -10.83 6.39
CA CYS A 103 0.49 -9.81 5.40
C CYS A 103 1.44 -8.62 5.47
N TRP A 104 1.30 -7.66 4.55
CA TRP A 104 2.13 -6.45 4.53
C TRP A 104 2.08 -5.68 5.86
N SER A 105 0.91 -5.61 6.50
CA SER A 105 0.73 -4.94 7.78
C SER A 105 1.50 -5.61 8.92
N SER A 106 1.69 -6.93 8.91
CA SER A 106 2.42 -7.63 9.99
C SER A 106 3.93 -7.64 9.78
N GLU A 107 4.38 -7.68 8.52
CA GLU A 107 5.79 -7.85 8.14
C GLU A 107 6.50 -6.51 7.94
N THR A 108 5.88 -5.59 7.19
CA THR A 108 6.53 -4.35 6.73
C THR A 108 6.07 -3.11 7.50
N TYR A 109 4.89 -3.14 8.10
CA TYR A 109 4.28 -1.95 8.71
C TYR A 109 3.58 -2.26 10.04
N ASN A 110 4.23 -3.06 10.88
CA ASN A 110 3.64 -3.57 12.10
C ASN A 110 3.13 -2.43 13.02
N PRO A 111 1.89 -2.52 13.56
CA PRO A 111 1.31 -1.47 14.39
C PRO A 111 1.86 -1.41 15.82
N VAL A 112 2.66 -2.40 16.23
CA VAL A 112 3.26 -2.45 17.56
C VAL A 112 4.67 -1.83 17.53
N PRO A 113 4.98 -0.88 18.43
CA PRO A 113 6.30 -0.26 18.51
C PRO A 113 7.42 -1.29 18.71
N GLY A 114 8.55 -1.11 18.03
CA GLY A 114 9.74 -1.95 18.19
C GLY A 114 9.74 -3.26 17.42
N ILE A 115 8.68 -3.59 16.67
CA ILE A 115 8.61 -4.82 15.87
C ILE A 115 9.28 -4.65 14.50
N THR A 116 8.87 -3.64 13.73
CA THR A 116 9.44 -3.37 12.41
C THR A 116 10.23 -2.06 12.46
N GLU A 117 11.49 -2.13 12.05
CA GLU A 117 12.35 -0.94 11.93
C GLU A 117 11.77 0.07 10.93
N GLY A 118 11.77 1.35 11.28
CA GLY A 118 11.30 2.42 10.39
C GLY A 118 9.76 2.55 10.25
N ALA A 119 8.98 1.61 10.77
CA ALA A 119 7.51 1.71 10.80
C ALA A 119 7.05 2.88 11.70
N PRO A 120 5.92 3.56 11.40
CA PRO A 120 5.46 4.69 12.20
C PRO A 120 5.19 4.36 13.67
N ALA A 121 4.84 3.11 13.98
CA ALA A 121 4.63 2.67 15.37
C ALA A 121 5.85 2.97 16.27
N GLY A 122 7.07 2.88 15.72
CA GLY A 122 8.30 3.24 16.45
C GLY A 122 8.50 4.73 16.69
N ARG A 123 7.74 5.60 16.01
CA ARG A 123 7.82 7.08 16.10
C ARG A 123 6.51 7.72 16.57
N GLY A 124 5.74 7.00 17.39
CA GLY A 124 4.46 7.51 17.90
C GLY A 124 3.42 7.75 16.81
N TYR A 125 3.41 6.91 15.77
CA TYR A 125 2.46 6.92 14.64
C TYR A 125 2.56 8.14 13.69
N THR A 126 3.58 8.98 13.86
CA THR A 126 3.84 10.13 12.96
C THR A 126 4.27 9.68 11.56
N GLY A 127 3.70 10.34 10.54
CA GLY A 127 3.89 9.97 9.12
C GLY A 127 3.16 8.67 8.72
N GLY A 128 2.20 8.22 9.55
CA GLY A 128 1.31 7.10 9.29
C GLY A 128 0.02 7.54 8.59
N PHE A 129 -0.93 6.61 8.43
CA PHE A 129 -2.19 6.86 7.71
C PHE A 129 -3.15 7.83 8.42
N GLY A 130 -2.97 8.11 9.71
CA GLY A 130 -3.87 8.95 10.53
C GLY A 130 -3.22 10.20 11.12
N SER A 131 -2.00 10.55 10.68
CA SER A 131 -1.24 11.71 11.15
C SER A 131 -1.21 12.82 10.12
#